data_AF-X6I427-F1
#
_entry.id   AF-X6I427-F1
#
_cell.length_a   1.000
_cell.length_b   1.000
_cell.length_c   1.000
_cell.angle_alpha   90.00
_cell.angle_beta   90.00
_cell.angle_gamma   90.00
#
_symmetry.space_group_name_H-M   'P 1'
#
loop_
_entity.id
_entity.type
_entity.pdbx_description
1 polymer ?
#
loop_
_entity_poly.entity_id
_entity_poly.type
_entity_poly.pdbx_seq_one_letter_code
_entity_poly.pdbx_strand_id
1 'polypeptide(L)' 'GFVLLVPSLDREEFPADTVLKLYRMRWRIELAFKRLKSLIGLRSPPAKDPRIAKPWILAHFLIALVTEPLSQELGVSPP' A
#
# COMPACT_ATOMS: atom_id res chain seq x y z
N GLY A 1 22.59 -7.75 11.83
CA GLY A 1 21.87 -8.63 10.87
C GLY A 1 22.26 -8.24 9.47
N PHE A 2 22.31 -9.20 8.55
CA PHE A 2 22.62 -8.95 7.13
C PHE A 2 21.32 -8.90 6.31
N VAL A 3 21.29 -8.12 5.23
CA VAL A 3 20.18 -8.06 4.27
C VAL A 3 20.72 -8.37 2.89
N LEU A 4 20.15 -9.37 2.22
CA LEU A 4 20.48 -9.72 0.83
C LEU A 4 19.33 -9.23 -0.06
N LEU A 5 19.66 -8.41 -1.07
CA LEU A 5 18.71 -7.91 -2.07
C LEU A 5 19.17 -8.35 -3.45
N VAL A 6 18.23 -8.87 -4.26
CA VAL A 6 18.47 -9.31 -5.64
C VAL A 6 17.54 -8.53 -6.57
N PRO A 7 17.91 -7.29 -6.96
CA PRO A 7 17.11 -6.50 -7.89
C PRO A 7 17.36 -6.94 -9.33
N SER A 8 16.37 -6.74 -10.20
CA SER A 8 16.52 -6.82 -11.67
C SER A 8 16.93 -5.47 -12.29
N LEU A 9 17.35 -4.51 -11.45
CA LEU A 9 17.72 -3.15 -11.84
C LEU A 9 19.20 -3.11 -12.23
N ASP A 10 19.53 -2.24 -13.18
CA ASP A 10 20.93 -2.00 -13.55
C ASP A 10 21.70 -1.42 -12.36
N ARG A 11 22.94 -1.90 -12.16
CA ARG A 11 23.75 -1.53 -11.00
C ARG A 11 24.33 -0.12 -11.11
N GLU A 12 24.65 0.33 -12.32
CA GLU A 12 25.24 1.64 -12.56
C GLU A 12 24.17 2.73 -12.42
N GLU A 13 22.94 2.45 -12.88
CA GLU A 13 21.80 3.36 -12.73
C GLU A 13 21.20 3.33 -11.31
N PHE A 14 21.20 2.17 -10.63
CA PHE A 14 20.66 2.00 -9.28
C PHE A 14 21.71 1.44 -8.31
N PRO A 15 22.53 2.33 -7.71
CA PRO A 15 23.49 1.94 -6.69
C PRO A 15 22.83 1.26 -5.47
N ALA A 16 23.60 0.43 -4.77
CA ALA A 16 23.09 -0.42 -3.69
C ALA A 16 22.39 0.34 -2.55
N ASP A 17 22.83 1.56 -2.23
CA ASP A 17 22.20 2.38 -1.20
C ASP A 17 20.79 2.84 -1.63
N THR A 18 20.60 3.13 -2.92
CA THR A 18 19.32 3.53 -3.51
C THR A 18 18.36 2.34 -3.52
N VAL A 19 18.83 1.17 -3.94
CA VAL A 19 18.04 -0.07 -3.88
C VAL A 19 17.63 -0.38 -2.43
N LEU A 20 18.53 -0.19 -1.46
CA LEU A 20 18.22 -0.41 -0.05
C LEU A 20 17.19 0.61 0.49
N LYS A 21 17.28 1.89 0.10
CA LYS A 21 16.29 2.92 0.46
C LYS A 21 14.91 2.56 -0.11
N LEU A 22 14.85 2.12 -1.37
CA LEU A 22 13.62 1.64 -2.00
C LEU A 22 13.06 0.42 -1.27
N TYR A 23 13.90 -0.56 -0.95
CA TYR A 23 13.47 -1.76 -0.22
C TYR A 23 12.91 -1.43 1.17
N ARG A 24 13.49 -0.44 1.87
CA ARG A 24 12.96 0.02 3.17
C ARG A 24 11.55 0.60 3.05
N MET A 25 11.15 1.11 1.89
CA MET A 25 9.77 1.55 1.65
C MET A 25 8.76 0.41 1.55
N ARG A 26 9.18 -0.87 1.52
CA ARG A 26 8.29 -2.04 1.57
C ARG A 26 7.34 -2.00 2.79
N TRP A 27 7.77 -1.43 3.91
CA TRP A 27 6.89 -1.27 5.07
C TRP A 27 5.66 -0.37 4.77
N ARG A 28 5.80 0.60 3.86
CA ARG A 28 4.70 1.50 3.49
C ARG A 28 3.53 0.74 2.88
N ILE A 29 3.78 -0.31 2.10
CA ILE A 29 2.68 -1.12 1.52
C ILE A 29 1.98 -1.94 2.59
N GLU A 30 2.71 -2.48 3.57
CA GLU A 30 2.10 -3.18 4.71
C GLU A 30 1.22 -2.25 5.54
N LEU A 31 1.71 -1.03 5.81
CA LEU A 31 0.96 -0.01 6.52
C LEU A 31 -0.29 0.43 5.75
N ALA A 32 -0.19 0.60 4.43
CA ALA A 32 -1.35 0.90 3.57
C ALA A 32 -2.41 -0.20 3.66
N PHE A 33 -2.03 -1.48 3.59
CA PHE A 33 -2.96 -2.59 3.78
C PHE A 33 -3.53 -2.67 5.20
N LYS A 34 -2.75 -2.30 6.21
CA LYS A 34 -3.22 -2.21 7.60
C LYS A 34 -4.34 -1.16 7.71
N ARG A 35 -4.13 0.04 7.15
CA ARG A 35 -5.13 1.13 7.12
C ARG A 35 -6.37 0.76 6.31
N LEU A 36 -6.20 0.16 5.14
CA LEU A 36 -7.34 -0.32 4.34
C LEU A 36 -8.23 -1.27 5.14
N LYS A 37 -7.64 -2.16 5.94
CA LYS A 37 -8.39 -3.09 6.79
C LYS A 37 -9.00 -2.41 8.02
N SER A 38 -8.25 -1.55 8.72
CA SER A 38 -8.66 -1.00 10.02
C SER A 38 -9.52 0.26 9.92
N LEU A 39 -9.25 1.14 8.96
CA LEU A 39 -9.93 2.43 8.78
C LEU A 39 -10.99 2.36 7.69
N ILE A 40 -10.66 1.77 6.54
CA ILE A 40 -11.56 1.72 5.37
C ILE A 40 -12.46 0.47 5.37
N GLY A 41 -12.17 -0.52 6.22
CA GLY A 41 -13.01 -1.71 6.37
C GLY A 41 -12.86 -2.75 5.26
N LEU A 42 -11.77 -2.73 4.50
CA LEU A 42 -11.46 -3.73 3.48
C LEU A 42 -11.21 -5.12 4.11
N ARG A 43 -12.30 -5.83 4.38
CA ARG A 43 -12.38 -7.24 4.80
C ARG A 43 -12.55 -8.19 3.61
N SER A 44 -13.21 -9.32 3.82
CA SER A 44 -13.57 -10.23 2.73
C SER A 44 -14.81 -9.69 2.00
N PRO A 45 -14.85 -9.76 0.65
CA PRO A 45 -16.03 -9.42 -0.11
C PRO A 45 -17.22 -10.30 0.30
N PRO A 46 -18.46 -9.82 0.11
CA PRO A 46 -19.67 -10.55 0.50
C PRO A 46 -19.87 -11.87 -0.26
N ALA A 47 -19.22 -12.04 -1.41
CA ALA A 47 -19.19 -13.29 -2.16
C ALA A 47 -17.87 -13.43 -2.94
N LYS A 48 -17.50 -14.68 -3.25
CA LYS A 48 -16.31 -14.98 -4.09
C LYS A 48 -16.56 -14.76 -5.58
N ASP A 49 -17.81 -14.56 -6.00
CA ASP A 49 -18.15 -14.26 -7.39
C ASP A 49 -17.38 -13.01 -7.84
N PRO A 50 -16.54 -13.08 -8.89
CA PRO A 50 -15.76 -11.94 -9.35
C PRO A 50 -16.59 -10.70 -9.70
N ARG A 51 -17.85 -10.88 -10.11
CA ARG A 51 -18.79 -9.79 -10.44
C ARG A 51 -19.23 -9.01 -9.20
N ILE A 52 -19.10 -9.61 -8.03
CA ILE A 52 -19.41 -8.99 -6.73
C ILE A 52 -18.11 -8.55 -6.05
N ALA A 53 -17.09 -9.41 -6.04
CA ALA A 53 -15.83 -9.16 -5.37
C ALA A 53 -15.04 -7.99 -5.99
N LYS A 54 -14.95 -7.90 -7.32
CA LYS A 54 -14.17 -6.84 -7.98
C LYS A 54 -14.75 -5.44 -7.70
N PRO A 55 -16.04 -5.16 -7.94
CA PRO A 55 -16.59 -3.84 -7.63
C PRO A 55 -16.49 -3.50 -6.14
N TRP A 56 -16.66 -4.49 -5.25
CA TRP A 56 -16.52 -4.28 -3.81
C TRP A 56 -15.09 -3.85 -3.43
N ILE A 57 -14.05 -4.52 -3.94
CA ILE A 57 -12.65 -4.14 -3.69
C ILE A 57 -12.36 -2.74 -4.27
N LEU A 58 -12.79 -2.49 -5.50
CA LEU A 58 -12.58 -1.21 -6.17
C LEU A 58 -13.26 -0.04 -5.44
N ALA A 59 -14.46 -0.25 -4.88
CA ALA A 59 -15.12 0.76 -4.06
C ALA A 59 -14.29 1.13 -2.82
N HIS A 60 -13.66 0.16 -2.15
CA HIS A 60 -12.79 0.44 -1.00
C HIS A 60 -11.51 1.17 -1.41
N PHE A 61 -10.94 0.85 -2.58
CA PHE A 61 -9.82 1.62 -3.13
C PHE A 61 -10.23 3.05 -3.50
N LEU A 62 -11.42 3.24 -4.05
CA LEU A 62 -11.94 4.58 -4.34
C LEU A 62 -12.11 5.39 -3.06
N ILE A 63 -12.68 4.80 -2.00
CA ILE A 63 -12.78 5.46 -0.68
C ILE A 63 -11.38 5.86 -0.21
N ALA A 64 -10.41 4.94 -0.22
CA ALA A 64 -9.05 5.22 0.21
C ALA A 64 -8.40 6.37 -0.58
N LEU A 65 -8.57 6.39 -1.90
CA LEU A 65 -8.03 7.44 -2.79
C LEU A 65 -8.62 8.82 -2.50
N VAL A 66 -9.89 8.90 -2.08
CA VAL A 66 -10.55 10.16 -1.73
C VAL A 66 -10.21 10.59 -0.30
N THR A 67 -10.11 9.64 0.64
CA THR A 67 -9.89 9.95 2.06
C THR A 67 -8.43 10.23 2.41
N GLU A 68 -7.46 9.64 1.70
CA GLU A 68 -6.03 9.82 2.01
C GLU A 68 -5.60 11.30 1.83
N PRO A 69 -5.88 11.98 0.71
CA PRO A 69 -5.52 13.39 0.54
C PRO A 69 -6.25 14.30 1.54
N LEU A 70 -7.55 14.06 1.76
CA LEU A 70 -8.36 14.84 2.69
C LEU A 70 -7.83 14.75 4.13
N SER A 71 -7.38 13.56 4.55
CA SER A 71 -6.80 13.37 5.88
C SER A 71 -5.48 14.13 6.05
N GLN A 72 -4.65 14.18 5.00
CA GLN A 72 -3.41 14.97 5.01
C GLN A 72 -3.70 16.48 5.07
N GLU A 73 -4.70 16.95 4.32
CA GLU A 73 -5.06 18.36 4.24
C GLU A 73 -5.66 18.89 5.55
N LEU A 74 -6.44 18.06 6.24
CA LEU A 74 -7.03 18.38 7.55
C LEU A 74 -6.03 18.30 8.71
N GLY A 75 -4.75 17.95 8.45
CA GLY A 75 -3.75 17.76 9.50
C GLY A 75 -4.06 16.62 10.47
N VAL A 76 -5.08 15.81 10.14
CA VAL A 76 -5.44 14.63 10.92
C VAL A 76 -4.45 13.55 10.51
N SER A 77 -3.37 13.41 11.29
CA SER A 77 -2.46 12.29 11.11
C SER A 77 -3.28 11.01 11.26
N PRO A 78 -3.38 10.14 10.23
CA PRO A 78 -4.09 8.89 10.38
C PRO A 78 -3.41 8.08 11.50
N PRO A 79 -4.18 7.41 12.38
CA PRO A 79 -3.61 6.65 13.50
C PRO A 79 -2.68 5.52 13.04
#